data_AF-A0A2D6X5E5-F1
#
_entry.id   AF-A0A2D6X5E5-F1
#
_cell.length_a   1.000
_cell.length_b   1.000
_cell.length_c   1.000
_cell.angle_alpha   90.00
_cell.angle_beta   90.00
_cell.angle_gamma   90.00
#
_symmetry.space_group_name_H-M   'P 1'
#
loop_
_entity.id
_entity.type
_entity.pdbx_description
1 polymer ?
#
loop_
_entity_poly.entity_id
_entity_poly.type
_entity_poly.pdbx_seq_one_letter_code
_entity_poly.pdbx_strand_id
1 'polypeptide(L)'
;MYLRQSNKWNEFLLAETIEDIGLPSRVVTFIRRKARATVHSDAHAQKLADQRGVELQEIDEKHLTWLGQLLKKFDMKLFDVTDARNLAHFIKKAVRETSGIVDPTEYPRSPEEAEALGERIVDAIGPVIDYAMDIKSDNPEYLQTLADMKALRKRMTRALQRAGLPEGEIKTAQTIFDHSLLSRLTDSDDLGVRLRRIMTVLALDPPYYEEALKRATDLRNAYGIAQIFLENPTKDPDKVIHTFDNGYFWYDIQSHACDFEGKEMGHCGRGEDGTLVSLRSGEKRKMKPFITLEFDGTTLYQIKGKGNVAPKKDLWPYVDWFIENMGVERILETGQHSGDHMQ
;
A
#
# COMPACT_ATOMS: atom_id res chain seq x y z
N MET A 1 41.64 0.60 29.84
CA MET A 1 40.21 0.28 29.90
C MET A 1 39.47 1.38 29.13
N TYR A 2 39.28 1.20 27.82
CA TYR A 2 38.60 2.21 26.98
C TYR A 2 37.08 2.03 27.13
N LEU A 3 36.43 3.04 27.69
CA LEU A 3 34.98 3.15 27.71
C LEU A 3 34.49 3.29 26.27
N ARG A 4 33.77 2.29 25.76
CA ARG A 4 32.95 2.42 24.55
C ARG A 4 31.95 3.55 24.80
N GLN A 5 32.12 4.69 24.13
CA GLN A 5 31.03 5.65 23.98
C GLN A 5 29.88 4.93 23.28
N SER A 6 28.80 4.67 24.00
CA SER A 6 27.60 4.09 23.41
C SER A 6 27.05 5.05 22.35
N ASN A 7 26.77 4.52 21.16
CA ASN A 7 26.11 5.17 20.02
C ASN A 7 24.68 5.70 20.29
N LYS A 8 24.33 6.03 21.53
CA LYS A 8 23.02 6.59 21.89
C LYS A 8 22.75 7.95 21.25
N TRP A 9 23.78 8.69 20.86
CA TRP A 9 23.64 9.95 20.13
C TRP A 9 23.20 9.76 18.66
N ASN A 10 23.55 8.64 18.02
CA ASN A 10 23.06 8.32 16.68
C ASN A 10 21.61 7.82 16.70
N GLU A 11 21.17 7.14 17.77
CA GLU A 11 19.76 6.76 17.95
C GLU A 11 18.87 7.97 18.26
N PHE A 12 19.38 8.98 18.98
CA PHE A 12 18.63 10.20 19.33
C PHE A 12 18.49 11.19 18.15
N LEU A 13 19.38 11.13 17.16
CA LEU A 13 19.36 11.98 15.95
C LEU A 13 18.65 11.34 14.74
N LEU A 14 18.12 10.11 14.87
CA LEU A 14 17.56 9.35 13.74
C LEU A 14 16.07 9.02 13.81
N ALA A 15 15.33 9.46 14.83
CA ALA A 15 13.88 9.40 14.76
C ALA A 15 13.34 10.70 14.14
N GLU A 16 13.63 10.93 12.85
CA GLU A 16 12.83 11.90 12.08
C GLU A 16 11.36 11.49 12.27
N THR A 17 10.56 12.38 12.86
CA THR A 17 9.12 12.13 12.97
C THR A 17 8.50 12.31 11.59
N ILE A 18 7.29 11.77 11.38
CA ILE A 18 6.59 11.95 10.10
C ILE A 18 6.32 13.44 9.81
N GLU A 19 6.33 14.29 10.84
CA GLU A 19 6.27 15.74 10.72
C GLU A 19 7.54 16.34 10.09
N ASP A 20 8.71 15.73 10.32
CA ASP A 20 10.02 16.27 9.91
C ASP A 20 10.37 15.99 8.45
N ILE A 21 9.76 14.98 7.83
CA ILE A 21 10.04 14.60 6.43
C ILE A 21 9.45 15.58 5.39
N GLY A 22 8.84 16.66 5.86
CA GLY A 22 8.42 17.80 5.07
C GLY A 22 7.14 17.56 4.27
N LEU A 23 6.26 16.69 4.76
CA LEU A 23 4.89 16.51 4.30
C LEU A 23 3.99 17.67 4.79
N PRO A 24 2.92 18.03 4.06
CA PRO A 24 1.91 18.93 4.60
C PRO A 24 1.26 18.33 5.86
N SER A 25 1.03 19.12 6.91
CA SER A 25 0.49 18.65 8.21
C SER A 25 -0.82 17.88 8.05
N ARG A 26 -1.67 18.31 7.10
CA ARG A 26 -2.93 17.63 6.74
C ARG A 26 -2.73 16.20 6.22
N VAL A 27 -1.67 15.96 5.44
CA VAL A 27 -1.30 14.63 4.95
C VAL A 27 -0.79 13.76 6.10
N VAL A 28 0.02 14.34 7.00
CA VAL A 28 0.47 13.67 8.23
C VAL A 28 -0.73 13.23 9.08
N THR A 29 -1.68 14.14 9.32
CA THR A 29 -2.93 13.83 10.04
C THR A 29 -3.72 12.72 9.35
N PHE A 30 -3.79 12.72 8.02
CA PHE A 30 -4.45 11.67 7.26
C PHE A 30 -3.81 10.29 7.48
N ILE A 31 -2.48 10.19 7.39
CA ILE A 31 -1.74 8.94 7.61
C ILE A 31 -1.96 8.43 9.04
N ARG A 32 -1.80 9.31 10.04
CA ARG A 32 -2.03 8.99 11.46
C ARG A 32 -3.45 8.48 11.71
N ARG A 33 -4.45 9.16 11.14
CA ARG A 33 -5.86 8.76 11.25
C ARG A 33 -6.11 7.37 10.64
N LYS A 34 -5.51 7.08 9.48
CA LYS A 34 -5.61 5.76 8.84
C LYS A 34 -4.94 4.67 9.68
N ALA A 35 -3.74 4.91 10.19
CA ALA A 35 -3.04 3.98 11.08
C ALA A 35 -3.88 3.65 12.32
N ARG A 36 -4.39 4.67 13.00
CA ARG A 36 -5.29 4.50 14.15
C ARG A 36 -6.57 3.73 13.79
N ALA A 37 -7.17 4.03 12.64
CA ALA A 37 -8.35 3.32 12.18
C ALA A 37 -8.05 1.83 11.89
N THR A 38 -6.88 1.52 11.33
CA THR A 38 -6.45 0.14 11.09
C THR A 38 -6.42 -0.69 12.38
N VAL A 39 -5.96 -0.11 13.49
CA VAL A 39 -5.84 -0.82 14.77
C VAL A 39 -7.18 -0.92 15.50
N HIS A 40 -8.01 0.13 15.47
CA HIS A 40 -9.19 0.21 16.35
C HIS A 40 -10.56 0.04 15.68
N SER A 41 -10.66 0.18 14.35
CA SER A 41 -11.97 0.22 13.69
C SER A 41 -12.03 -0.41 12.30
N ASP A 42 -10.91 -0.91 11.76
CA ASP A 42 -10.90 -1.60 10.49
C ASP A 42 -11.32 -3.07 10.66
N ALA A 43 -12.54 -3.39 10.25
CA ALA A 43 -13.12 -4.74 10.37
C ALA A 43 -12.31 -5.81 9.61
N HIS A 44 -11.63 -5.44 8.52
CA HIS A 44 -10.81 -6.39 7.77
C HIS A 44 -9.52 -6.73 8.53
N ALA A 45 -8.85 -5.73 9.09
CA ALA A 45 -7.69 -5.93 9.95
C ALA A 45 -8.05 -6.76 11.18
N GLN A 46 -9.17 -6.45 11.85
CA GLN A 46 -9.63 -7.21 13.02
C GLN A 46 -9.90 -8.68 12.66
N LYS A 47 -10.63 -8.94 11.58
CA LYS A 47 -10.90 -10.32 11.12
C LYS A 47 -9.61 -11.11 10.87
N LEU A 48 -8.60 -10.48 10.28
CA LEU A 48 -7.29 -11.12 10.04
C LEU A 48 -6.53 -11.38 11.34
N ALA A 49 -6.63 -10.50 12.32
CA ALA A 49 -6.04 -10.66 13.64
C ALA A 49 -6.68 -11.84 14.38
N ASP A 50 -8.02 -11.91 14.38
CA ASP A 50 -8.81 -13.01 14.97
C ASP A 50 -8.46 -14.35 14.32
N GLN A 51 -8.40 -14.40 12.99
CA GLN A 51 -8.01 -15.61 12.23
C GLN A 51 -6.59 -16.09 12.55
N ARG A 52 -5.73 -15.20 13.01
CA ARG A 52 -4.33 -15.49 13.33
C ARG A 52 -4.10 -15.64 14.84
N GLY A 53 -5.12 -15.45 15.67
CA GLY A 53 -5.01 -15.49 17.13
C GLY A 53 -4.04 -14.45 17.70
N VAL A 54 -3.95 -13.27 17.07
CA VAL A 54 -3.07 -12.17 17.50
C VAL A 54 -3.88 -10.90 17.73
N GLU A 55 -3.36 -10.01 18.59
CA GLU A 55 -3.89 -8.66 18.74
C GLU A 55 -3.20 -7.69 17.77
N LEU A 56 -3.95 -6.71 17.26
CA LEU A 56 -3.39 -5.63 16.45
C LEU A 56 -2.57 -4.70 17.34
N GLN A 57 -1.32 -4.46 16.94
CA GLN A 57 -0.40 -3.56 17.64
C GLN A 57 -0.47 -2.15 17.05
N GLU A 58 -0.19 -1.16 17.87
CA GLU A 58 -0.04 0.23 17.42
C GLU A 58 1.08 0.36 16.39
N ILE A 59 0.88 1.23 15.41
CA ILE A 59 1.87 1.48 14.35
C ILE A 59 2.84 2.56 14.82
N ASP A 60 4.06 2.15 15.17
CA ASP A 60 5.13 3.04 15.64
C ASP A 60 5.45 4.22 14.71
N GLU A 61 5.97 5.30 15.31
CA GLU A 61 6.43 6.50 14.59
C GLU A 61 7.39 6.18 13.44
N LYS A 62 8.36 5.27 13.67
CA LYS A 62 9.31 4.89 12.61
C LYS A 62 8.61 4.34 11.36
N HIS A 63 7.51 3.60 11.54
CA HIS A 63 6.74 3.04 10.43
C HIS A 63 5.90 4.13 9.74
N LEU A 64 5.37 5.08 10.52
CA LEU A 64 4.65 6.24 9.98
C LEU A 64 5.58 7.13 9.15
N THR A 65 6.78 7.43 9.66
CA THR A 65 7.82 8.17 8.92
C THR A 65 8.17 7.46 7.62
N TRP A 66 8.43 6.14 7.66
CA TRP A 66 8.72 5.35 6.47
C TRP A 66 7.57 5.37 5.45
N LEU A 67 6.33 5.15 5.89
CA LEU A 67 5.14 5.26 5.03
C LEU A 67 5.01 6.65 4.41
N GLY A 68 5.28 7.70 5.18
CA GLY A 68 5.28 9.07 4.70
C GLY A 68 6.34 9.33 3.63
N GLN A 69 7.54 8.74 3.77
CA GLN A 69 8.59 8.81 2.75
C GLN A 69 8.20 8.10 1.45
N LEU A 70 7.54 6.93 1.54
CA LEU A 70 7.01 6.24 0.36
C LEU A 70 5.92 7.06 -0.32
N LEU A 71 4.98 7.60 0.47
CA LEU A 71 3.88 8.41 -0.06
C LEU A 71 4.38 9.70 -0.72
N LYS A 72 5.44 10.31 -0.16
CA LYS A 72 6.03 11.53 -0.71
C LYS A 72 6.49 11.37 -2.15
N LYS A 73 6.93 10.18 -2.53
CA LYS A 73 7.43 9.80 -3.87
C LYS A 73 6.39 9.07 -4.71
N PHE A 74 5.19 8.84 -4.20
CA PHE A 74 4.19 8.06 -4.90
C PHE A 74 3.49 8.91 -5.96
N ASP A 75 3.58 8.46 -7.20
CA ASP A 75 2.97 9.09 -8.37
C ASP A 75 1.46 8.87 -8.39
N MET A 76 0.68 9.94 -8.27
CA MET A 76 -0.79 9.88 -8.37
C MET A 76 -1.40 11.20 -8.88
N LYS A 77 -2.69 11.19 -9.24
CA LYS A 77 -3.41 12.41 -9.63
C LYS A 77 -3.80 13.20 -8.38
N LEU A 78 -3.02 14.22 -8.04
CA LEU A 78 -3.18 15.02 -6.80
C LEU A 78 -3.88 16.36 -7.02
N PHE A 79 -3.73 16.94 -8.21
CA PHE A 79 -4.20 18.28 -8.55
C PHE A 79 -4.49 18.35 -10.05
N ASP A 80 -5.73 18.63 -10.43
CA ASP A 80 -6.13 18.64 -11.84
C ASP A 80 -6.44 20.05 -12.37
N VAL A 81 -6.85 20.12 -13.63
CA VAL A 81 -7.22 21.36 -14.32
C VAL A 81 -8.41 22.07 -13.64
N THR A 82 -9.35 21.30 -13.08
CA THR A 82 -10.52 21.84 -12.37
C THR A 82 -10.08 22.46 -11.05
N ASP A 83 -9.22 21.79 -10.29
CA ASP A 83 -8.59 22.33 -9.08
C ASP A 83 -7.84 23.63 -9.38
N ALA A 84 -7.03 23.62 -10.45
CA ALA A 84 -6.28 24.79 -10.89
C ALA A 84 -7.19 25.97 -11.26
N ARG A 85 -8.29 25.72 -11.99
CA ARG A 85 -9.27 26.75 -12.37
C ARG A 85 -9.97 27.34 -11.15
N ASN A 86 -10.40 26.50 -10.21
CA ASN A 86 -11.07 26.95 -8.99
C ASN A 86 -10.14 27.84 -8.15
N LEU A 87 -8.88 27.41 -8.01
CA LEU A 87 -7.86 28.17 -7.29
C LEU A 87 -7.51 29.49 -8.00
N ALA A 88 -7.34 29.47 -9.33
CA ALA A 88 -7.08 30.67 -10.11
C ALA A 88 -8.25 31.67 -10.06
N HIS A 89 -9.49 31.18 -10.06
CA HIS A 89 -10.68 32.02 -9.89
C HIS A 89 -10.68 32.73 -8.53
N PHE A 90 -10.40 31.99 -7.45
CA PHE A 90 -10.24 32.57 -6.12
C PHE A 90 -9.16 33.65 -6.09
N ILE A 91 -7.95 33.34 -6.58
CA ILE A 91 -6.82 34.28 -6.59
C ILE A 91 -7.16 35.55 -7.39
N LYS A 92 -7.77 35.40 -8.56
CA LYS A 92 -8.18 36.54 -9.40
C LYS A 92 -9.16 37.46 -8.66
N LYS A 93 -10.10 36.89 -7.92
CA LYS A 93 -11.06 37.64 -7.10
C LYS A 93 -10.32 38.39 -5.98
N ALA A 94 -9.46 37.72 -5.22
CA ALA A 94 -8.70 38.33 -4.13
C ALA A 94 -7.79 39.49 -4.60
N VAL A 95 -7.16 39.36 -5.78
CA VAL A 95 -6.35 40.44 -6.37
C VAL A 95 -7.20 41.68 -6.69
N ARG A 96 -8.42 41.49 -7.24
CA ARG A 96 -9.35 42.59 -7.54
C ARG A 96 -9.81 43.31 -6.29
N GLU A 97 -10.23 42.56 -5.28
CA GLU A 97 -10.69 43.12 -4.00
C GLU A 97 -9.57 43.89 -3.30
N THR A 98 -8.34 43.35 -3.30
CA THR A 98 -7.15 44.04 -2.77
C THR A 98 -6.81 45.32 -3.55
N SER A 99 -7.24 45.42 -4.79
CA SER A 99 -7.07 46.61 -5.65
C SER A 99 -8.24 47.60 -5.54
N GLY A 100 -9.18 47.38 -4.62
CA GLY A 100 -10.33 48.25 -4.39
C GLY A 100 -11.48 48.05 -5.37
N ILE A 101 -11.47 46.97 -6.16
CA ILE A 101 -12.54 46.60 -7.10
C ILE A 101 -13.33 45.47 -6.45
N VAL A 102 -14.46 45.82 -5.83
CA VAL A 102 -15.28 44.88 -5.05
C VAL A 102 -16.47 44.39 -5.88
N ASP A 103 -17.02 45.25 -6.75
CA ASP A 103 -18.08 44.86 -7.68
C ASP A 103 -17.46 44.32 -8.99
N PRO A 104 -17.84 43.12 -9.47
CA PRO A 104 -17.36 42.60 -10.75
C PRO A 104 -17.74 43.48 -11.97
N THR A 105 -18.68 44.41 -11.81
CA THR A 105 -19.09 45.41 -12.81
C THR A 105 -18.32 46.73 -12.70
N GLU A 106 -17.55 46.94 -11.64
CA GLU A 106 -16.60 48.06 -11.53
C GLU A 106 -15.41 47.81 -12.46
N TYR A 107 -15.15 48.79 -13.33
CA TYR A 107 -13.99 48.79 -14.21
C TYR A 107 -12.86 49.64 -13.62
N PRO A 108 -11.60 49.32 -13.93
CA PRO A 108 -10.48 50.21 -13.66
C PRO A 108 -10.76 51.62 -14.19
N ARG A 109 -10.34 52.65 -13.46
CA ARG A 109 -10.71 54.04 -13.76
C ARG A 109 -9.92 54.61 -14.94
N SER A 110 -8.84 53.94 -15.33
CA SER A 110 -8.05 54.25 -16.53
C SER A 110 -7.52 52.99 -17.21
N PRO A 111 -7.10 53.10 -18.49
CA PRO A 111 -6.38 52.03 -19.19
C PRO A 111 -5.11 51.57 -18.45
N GLU A 112 -4.36 52.49 -17.85
CA GLU A 112 -3.14 52.16 -17.10
C GLU A 112 -3.47 51.36 -15.81
N GLU A 113 -4.54 51.71 -15.10
CA GLU A 113 -5.02 50.93 -13.96
C GLU A 113 -5.48 49.53 -14.38
N ALA A 114 -6.09 49.40 -15.57
CA ALA A 114 -6.52 48.12 -16.11
C ALA A 114 -5.35 47.21 -16.47
N GLU A 115 -4.31 47.78 -17.09
CA GLU A 115 -3.08 47.07 -17.45
C GLU A 115 -2.35 46.59 -16.19
N ALA A 116 -2.13 47.47 -15.21
CA ALA A 116 -1.46 47.12 -13.96
C ALA A 116 -2.22 46.04 -13.17
N LEU A 117 -3.56 46.09 -13.16
CA LEU A 117 -4.38 45.04 -12.55
C LEU A 117 -4.25 43.72 -13.33
N GLY A 118 -4.24 43.77 -14.65
CA GLY A 118 -4.06 42.62 -15.53
C GLY A 118 -2.74 41.91 -15.27
N GLU A 119 -1.64 42.65 -15.24
CA GLU A 119 -0.31 42.14 -14.92
C GLU A 119 -0.26 41.48 -13.54
N ARG A 120 -0.81 42.15 -12.51
CA ARG A 120 -0.88 41.58 -11.15
C ARG A 120 -1.68 40.28 -11.08
N ILE A 121 -2.78 40.19 -11.83
CA ILE A 121 -3.58 38.96 -11.90
C ILE A 121 -2.75 37.86 -12.56
N VAL A 122 -2.12 38.13 -13.71
CA VAL A 122 -1.30 37.16 -14.45
C VAL A 122 -0.16 36.67 -13.58
N ASP A 123 0.56 37.55 -12.91
CA ASP A 123 1.65 37.21 -12.01
C ASP A 123 1.19 36.33 -10.84
N ALA A 124 0.02 36.64 -10.26
CA ALA A 124 -0.52 35.91 -9.12
C ALA A 124 -0.95 34.48 -9.50
N ILE A 125 -1.62 34.31 -10.64
CA ILE A 125 -2.15 33.00 -11.07
C ILE A 125 -1.16 32.19 -11.89
N GLY A 126 -0.12 32.80 -12.45
CA GLY A 126 0.85 32.21 -13.38
C GLY A 126 1.30 30.82 -12.96
N PRO A 127 1.86 30.61 -11.75
CA PRO A 127 2.33 29.29 -11.33
C PRO A 127 1.27 28.17 -11.34
N VAL A 128 -0.01 28.52 -11.15
CA VAL A 128 -1.12 27.57 -11.15
C VAL A 128 -1.57 27.26 -12.58
N ILE A 129 -1.60 28.28 -13.44
CA ILE A 129 -1.98 28.14 -14.85
C ILE A 129 -0.90 27.40 -15.63
N ASP A 130 0.37 27.77 -15.46
CA ASP A 130 1.51 27.08 -16.09
C ASP A 130 1.48 25.60 -15.74
N TYR A 131 1.29 25.28 -14.46
CA TYR A 131 1.17 23.90 -14.01
C TYR A 131 -0.03 23.18 -14.62
N ALA A 132 -1.18 23.86 -14.75
CA ALA A 132 -2.36 23.28 -15.39
C ALA A 132 -2.20 23.09 -16.91
N MET A 133 -1.37 23.90 -17.56
CA MET A 133 -1.03 23.76 -18.97
C MET A 133 -0.06 22.61 -19.18
N ASP A 134 0.93 22.42 -18.30
CA ASP A 134 1.84 21.28 -18.30
C ASP A 134 1.08 19.94 -18.15
N ILE A 135 0.00 19.92 -17.36
CA ILE A 135 -0.90 18.75 -17.24
C ILE A 135 -1.59 18.44 -18.58
N LYS A 136 -1.90 19.45 -19.40
CA LYS A 136 -2.70 19.32 -20.64
C LYS A 136 -1.86 18.99 -21.88
N SER A 137 -0.56 19.27 -21.88
CA SER A 137 0.29 19.15 -23.07
C SER A 137 0.80 17.71 -23.32
N ASP A 138 -0.12 16.73 -23.41
CA ASP A 138 0.09 15.34 -23.88
C ASP A 138 0.49 14.24 -22.86
N ASN A 139 -0.21 14.12 -21.73
CA ASN A 139 -0.39 12.78 -21.10
C ASN A 139 -1.69 12.64 -20.28
N PRO A 140 -2.67 11.79 -20.69
CA PRO A 140 -3.88 11.50 -19.90
C PRO A 140 -3.60 10.83 -18.54
N GLU A 141 -2.37 10.40 -18.30
CA GLU A 141 -1.86 9.87 -17.04
C GLU A 141 -0.75 10.75 -16.42
N TYR A 142 -0.88 12.07 -16.47
CA TYR A 142 0.04 12.94 -15.71
C TYR A 142 -0.09 12.67 -14.20
N LEU A 143 0.84 11.90 -13.67
CA LEU A 143 0.96 11.59 -12.25
C LEU A 143 1.89 12.58 -11.57
N GLN A 144 1.63 12.83 -10.30
CA GLN A 144 2.23 13.89 -9.52
C GLN A 144 2.64 13.34 -8.17
N THR A 145 3.76 13.84 -7.65
CA THR A 145 4.21 13.51 -6.30
C THR A 145 3.82 14.60 -5.32
N LEU A 146 3.84 14.28 -4.03
CA LEU A 146 3.70 15.32 -2.98
C LEU A 146 4.87 16.31 -2.99
N ALA A 147 6.02 15.92 -3.55
CA ALA A 147 7.14 16.84 -3.77
C ALA A 147 6.79 17.91 -4.83
N ASP A 148 6.15 17.51 -5.92
CA ASP A 148 5.67 18.44 -6.97
C ASP A 148 4.63 19.40 -6.40
N MET A 149 3.68 18.89 -5.61
CA MET A 149 2.66 19.71 -4.94
C MET A 149 3.27 20.71 -3.95
N LYS A 150 4.30 20.30 -3.22
CA LYS A 150 5.05 21.20 -2.33
C LYS A 150 5.77 22.29 -3.12
N ALA A 151 6.38 21.95 -4.24
CA ALA A 151 7.04 22.93 -5.12
C ALA A 151 6.04 23.93 -5.70
N LEU A 152 4.89 23.45 -6.19
CA LEU A 152 3.81 24.28 -6.69
C LEU A 152 3.26 25.23 -5.62
N ARG A 153 2.94 24.72 -4.42
CA ARG A 153 2.49 25.55 -3.29
C ARG A 153 3.48 26.66 -2.96
N LYS A 154 4.80 26.36 -3.00
CA LYS A 154 5.86 27.34 -2.75
C LYS A 154 5.93 28.41 -3.84
N ARG A 155 5.84 28.02 -5.13
CA ARG A 155 5.80 28.97 -6.25
C ARG A 155 4.57 29.88 -6.18
N MET A 156 3.40 29.29 -5.96
CA MET A 156 2.15 30.02 -5.76
C MET A 156 2.28 31.02 -4.60
N THR A 157 2.72 30.58 -3.42
CA THR A 157 2.85 31.47 -2.25
C THR A 157 3.72 32.70 -2.54
N ARG A 158 4.86 32.50 -3.23
CA ARG A 158 5.74 33.61 -3.63
C ARG A 158 5.08 34.55 -4.64
N ALA A 159 4.33 34.00 -5.59
CA ALA A 159 3.61 34.81 -6.57
C ALA A 159 2.53 35.68 -5.90
N LEU A 160 1.75 35.11 -4.98
CA LEU A 160 0.74 35.86 -4.21
C LEU A 160 1.38 36.98 -3.36
N GLN A 161 2.53 36.71 -2.73
CA GLN A 161 3.29 37.72 -1.99
C GLN A 161 3.75 38.86 -2.89
N ARG A 162 4.28 38.57 -4.08
CA ARG A 162 4.70 39.59 -5.05
C ARG A 162 3.52 40.41 -5.57
N ALA A 163 2.37 39.78 -5.75
CA ALA A 163 1.14 40.47 -6.15
C ALA A 163 0.53 41.34 -5.03
N GLY A 164 1.13 41.33 -3.83
CA GLY A 164 0.74 42.17 -2.70
C GLY A 164 -0.51 41.70 -1.97
N LEU A 165 -0.85 40.41 -2.04
CA LEU A 165 -2.02 39.89 -1.32
C LEU A 165 -1.78 39.91 0.20
N PRO A 166 -2.81 40.22 1.01
CA PRO A 166 -2.76 40.09 2.46
C PRO A 166 -2.48 38.65 2.90
N GLU A 167 -1.86 38.48 4.07
CA GLU A 167 -1.53 37.16 4.62
C GLU A 167 -2.76 36.25 4.78
N GLY A 168 -3.92 36.84 5.12
CA GLY A 168 -5.20 36.12 5.22
C GLY A 168 -5.60 35.45 3.91
N GLU A 169 -5.54 36.19 2.79
CA GLU A 169 -5.88 35.67 1.45
C GLU A 169 -4.89 34.59 1.00
N ILE A 170 -3.60 34.76 1.31
CA ILE A 170 -2.57 33.75 1.03
C ILE A 170 -2.87 32.45 1.79
N LYS A 171 -3.25 32.53 3.07
CA LYS A 171 -3.63 31.36 3.88
C LYS A 171 -4.89 30.68 3.34
N THR A 172 -5.87 31.46 2.87
CA THR A 172 -7.08 30.92 2.23
C THR A 172 -6.74 30.18 0.93
N ALA A 173 -5.92 30.76 0.05
CA ALA A 173 -5.45 30.09 -1.17
C ALA A 173 -4.71 28.78 -0.86
N GLN A 174 -3.82 28.78 0.13
CA GLN A 174 -3.13 27.57 0.59
C GLN A 174 -4.10 26.52 1.14
N THR A 175 -5.17 26.94 1.83
CA THR A 175 -6.19 26.05 2.38
C THR A 175 -7.02 25.40 1.26
N ILE A 176 -7.39 26.16 0.23
CA ILE A 176 -8.07 25.64 -0.97
C ILE A 176 -7.17 24.60 -1.66
N PHE A 177 -5.91 24.94 -1.89
CA PHE A 177 -4.91 24.04 -2.47
C PHE A 177 -4.76 22.74 -1.65
N ASP A 178 -4.56 22.85 -0.34
CA ASP A 178 -4.41 21.71 0.56
C ASP A 178 -5.71 20.86 0.64
N HIS A 179 -6.88 21.48 0.48
CA HIS A 179 -8.16 20.77 0.45
C HIS A 179 -8.31 19.92 -0.82
N SER A 180 -8.02 20.48 -2.00
CA SER A 180 -7.99 19.71 -3.26
C SER A 180 -7.05 18.51 -3.15
N LEU A 181 -5.84 18.75 -2.63
CA LEU A 181 -4.84 17.70 -2.42
C LEU A 181 -5.37 16.58 -1.50
N LEU A 182 -5.97 16.95 -0.37
CA LEU A 182 -6.51 15.98 0.58
C LEU A 182 -7.67 15.19 0.00
N SER A 183 -8.58 15.82 -0.74
CA SER A 183 -9.72 15.13 -1.36
C SER A 183 -9.21 14.02 -2.27
N ARG A 184 -8.21 14.30 -3.11
CA ARG A 184 -7.63 13.26 -3.99
C ARG A 184 -6.93 12.14 -3.22
N LEU A 185 -6.24 12.47 -2.13
CA LEU A 185 -5.63 11.46 -1.25
C LEU A 185 -6.67 10.59 -0.53
N THR A 186 -7.82 11.16 -0.15
CA THR A 186 -8.89 10.43 0.55
C THR A 186 -9.77 9.63 -0.39
N ASP A 187 -10.01 10.12 -1.59
CA ASP A 187 -10.95 9.56 -2.57
C ASP A 187 -10.27 8.55 -3.51
N SER A 188 -8.93 8.45 -3.47
CA SER A 188 -8.19 7.42 -4.20
C SER A 188 -8.40 6.06 -3.55
N ASP A 189 -9.34 5.28 -4.08
CA ASP A 189 -9.59 3.89 -3.68
C ASP A 189 -8.30 3.05 -3.73
N ASP A 190 -7.49 3.25 -4.77
CA ASP A 190 -6.22 2.55 -4.95
C ASP A 190 -5.22 2.87 -3.81
N LEU A 191 -5.03 4.17 -3.49
CA LEU A 191 -4.14 4.56 -2.39
C LEU A 191 -4.67 4.05 -1.05
N GLY A 192 -5.98 4.18 -0.81
CA GLY A 192 -6.63 3.73 0.41
C GLY A 192 -6.44 2.23 0.64
N VAL A 193 -6.61 1.41 -0.41
CA VAL A 193 -6.38 -0.04 -0.36
C VAL A 193 -4.91 -0.35 -0.08
N ARG A 194 -3.98 0.37 -0.72
CA ARG A 194 -2.54 0.15 -0.52
C ARG A 194 -2.11 0.42 0.91
N LEU A 195 -2.43 1.63 1.40
CA LEU A 195 -2.10 2.03 2.77
C LEU A 195 -2.73 1.09 3.79
N ARG A 196 -4.02 0.74 3.62
CA ARG A 196 -4.70 -0.19 4.52
C ARG A 196 -3.95 -1.51 4.62
N ARG A 197 -3.61 -2.15 3.50
CA ARG A 197 -2.90 -3.46 3.54
C ARG A 197 -1.54 -3.35 4.21
N ILE A 198 -0.74 -2.34 3.89
CA ILE A 198 0.59 -2.16 4.49
C ILE A 198 0.45 -1.92 6.01
N MET A 199 -0.46 -1.03 6.42
CA MET A 199 -0.74 -0.75 7.82
C MET A 199 -1.25 -1.99 8.57
N THR A 200 -2.11 -2.81 7.95
CA THR A 200 -2.58 -4.07 8.55
C THR A 200 -1.42 -5.01 8.83
N VAL A 201 -0.44 -5.12 7.91
CA VAL A 201 0.75 -5.95 8.16
C VAL A 201 1.60 -5.39 9.30
N LEU A 202 1.83 -4.08 9.31
CA LEU A 202 2.57 -3.42 10.39
C LEU A 202 1.92 -3.60 11.75
N ALA A 203 0.59 -3.63 11.81
CA ALA A 203 -0.16 -3.86 13.04
C ALA A 203 -0.20 -5.35 13.44
N LEU A 204 -0.29 -6.28 12.48
CA LEU A 204 -0.33 -7.72 12.75
C LEU A 204 1.03 -8.29 13.19
N ASP A 205 2.13 -7.79 12.62
CA ASP A 205 3.48 -8.32 12.83
C ASP A 205 4.51 -7.19 12.63
N PRO A 206 4.66 -6.25 13.60
CA PRO A 206 5.61 -5.16 13.50
C PRO A 206 7.05 -5.58 13.17
N PRO A 207 7.60 -6.70 13.69
CA PRO A 207 8.92 -7.21 13.28
C PRO A 207 9.07 -7.46 11.78
N TYR A 208 7.98 -7.73 11.05
CA TYR A 208 8.00 -7.92 9.60
C TYR A 208 8.47 -6.67 8.85
N TYR A 209 8.41 -5.49 9.47
CA TYR A 209 9.05 -4.29 8.95
C TYR A 209 10.55 -4.49 8.69
N GLU A 210 11.27 -4.98 9.70
CA GLU A 210 12.71 -5.23 9.62
C GLU A 210 13.03 -6.43 8.72
N GLU A 211 12.16 -7.46 8.75
CA GLU A 211 12.35 -8.67 7.96
C GLU A 211 12.16 -8.43 6.45
N ALA A 212 11.24 -7.55 6.04
CA ALA A 212 10.86 -7.39 4.63
C ALA A 212 10.46 -5.97 4.21
N LEU A 213 9.48 -5.33 4.88
CA LEU A 213 8.86 -4.10 4.35
C LEU A 213 9.84 -2.94 4.16
N LYS A 214 10.83 -2.79 5.06
CA LYS A 214 11.81 -1.69 4.96
C LYS A 214 12.64 -1.72 3.67
N ARG A 215 12.69 -2.87 2.97
CA ARG A 215 13.39 -3.02 1.69
C ARG A 215 12.57 -2.50 0.51
N ALA A 216 11.32 -2.12 0.73
CA ALA A 216 10.48 -1.58 -0.32
C ALA A 216 11.04 -0.27 -0.87
N THR A 217 11.19 -0.21 -2.20
CA THR A 217 11.72 0.99 -2.87
C THR A 217 10.67 2.07 -3.06
N ASP A 218 9.40 1.68 -3.15
CA ASP A 218 8.25 2.55 -3.35
C ASP A 218 6.97 1.95 -2.73
N LEU A 219 5.88 2.71 -2.75
CA LEU A 219 4.60 2.30 -2.17
C LEU A 219 3.96 1.09 -2.86
N ARG A 220 4.16 0.91 -4.19
CA ARG A 220 3.63 -0.24 -4.93
C ARG A 220 4.37 -1.51 -4.53
N ASN A 221 5.69 -1.44 -4.37
CA ASN A 221 6.49 -2.55 -3.91
C ASN A 221 6.17 -2.91 -2.44
N ALA A 222 6.00 -1.91 -1.57
CA ALA A 222 5.57 -2.13 -0.19
C ALA A 222 4.20 -2.83 -0.12
N TYR A 223 3.27 -2.41 -0.97
CA TYR A 223 1.96 -3.05 -1.11
C TYR A 223 2.08 -4.51 -1.55
N GLY A 224 2.91 -4.80 -2.56
CA GLY A 224 3.13 -6.18 -3.02
C GLY A 224 3.71 -7.07 -1.92
N ILE A 225 4.68 -6.59 -1.14
CA ILE A 225 5.24 -7.30 0.01
C ILE A 225 4.16 -7.54 1.07
N ALA A 226 3.37 -6.52 1.40
CA ALA A 226 2.27 -6.64 2.35
C ALA A 226 1.21 -7.64 1.87
N GLN A 227 0.89 -7.64 0.58
CA GLN A 227 -0.07 -8.57 -0.01
C GLN A 227 0.41 -10.02 0.14
N ILE A 228 1.68 -10.31 -0.16
CA ILE A 228 2.28 -11.63 0.05
C ILE A 228 2.15 -12.05 1.52
N PHE A 229 2.43 -11.16 2.48
CA PHE A 229 2.29 -11.46 3.90
C PHE A 229 0.84 -11.77 4.31
N LEU A 230 -0.13 -11.06 3.74
CA LEU A 230 -1.54 -11.22 4.07
C LEU A 230 -2.11 -12.51 3.48
N GLU A 231 -1.65 -12.89 2.29
CA GLU A 231 -2.10 -14.08 1.56
C GLU A 231 -1.37 -15.35 2.02
N ASN A 232 -0.15 -15.25 2.54
CA ASN A 232 0.61 -16.41 2.99
C ASN A 232 0.35 -16.72 4.47
N PRO A 233 -0.20 -17.90 4.80
CA PRO A 233 -0.32 -18.32 6.19
C PRO A 233 1.08 -18.49 6.81
N THR A 234 1.20 -18.21 8.10
CA THR A 234 2.40 -18.61 8.85
C THR A 234 2.37 -20.12 9.02
N LYS A 235 3.53 -20.77 8.90
CA LYS A 235 3.72 -22.16 9.33
C LYS A 235 3.29 -22.30 10.78
N ASP A 236 2.17 -22.98 10.97
CA ASP A 236 1.67 -23.43 12.26
C ASP A 236 2.36 -24.77 12.61
N PRO A 237 3.21 -24.84 13.65
CA PRO A 237 3.88 -26.07 14.03
C PRO A 237 2.92 -27.22 14.33
N ASP A 238 1.72 -26.93 14.85
CA ASP A 238 0.74 -27.95 15.22
C ASP A 238 0.09 -28.63 14.00
N LYS A 239 0.22 -28.00 12.83
CA LYS A 239 -0.23 -28.54 11.54
C LYS A 239 0.85 -29.31 10.81
N VAL A 240 2.08 -29.36 11.33
CA VAL A 240 3.17 -30.14 10.72
C VAL A 240 3.03 -31.60 11.11
N ILE A 241 2.73 -32.45 10.13
CA ILE A 241 2.57 -33.90 10.32
C ILE A 241 3.94 -34.57 10.47
N HIS A 242 4.88 -34.24 9.57
CA HIS A 242 6.22 -34.82 9.56
C HIS A 242 7.20 -33.88 8.85
N THR A 243 8.44 -33.83 9.31
CA THR A 243 9.52 -33.04 8.71
C THR A 243 10.65 -33.97 8.26
N PHE A 244 11.04 -33.86 7.00
CA PHE A 244 12.15 -34.59 6.40
C PHE A 244 13.49 -33.84 6.60
N ASP A 245 14.61 -34.57 6.61
CA ASP A 245 15.95 -34.02 6.87
C ASP A 245 16.38 -32.91 5.89
N ASN A 246 15.81 -32.90 4.69
CA ASN A 246 16.08 -31.91 3.66
C ASN A 246 15.18 -30.66 3.74
N GLY A 247 14.36 -30.54 4.78
CA GLY A 247 13.52 -29.38 5.04
C GLY A 247 12.16 -29.39 4.33
N TYR A 248 11.80 -30.47 3.64
CA TYR A 248 10.41 -30.71 3.27
C TYR A 248 9.60 -31.13 4.50
N PHE A 249 8.30 -30.87 4.49
CA PHE A 249 7.39 -31.31 5.54
C PHE A 249 5.97 -31.49 5.01
N TRP A 250 5.25 -32.46 5.57
CA TRP A 250 3.82 -32.62 5.36
C TRP A 250 3.05 -31.68 6.29
N TYR A 251 2.06 -30.98 5.74
CA TYR A 251 1.30 -29.94 6.41
C TYR A 251 -0.20 -30.18 6.28
N ASP A 252 -0.89 -30.42 7.39
CA ASP A 252 -2.34 -30.57 7.45
C ASP A 252 -3.02 -29.20 7.32
N ILE A 253 -3.75 -28.96 6.23
CA ILE A 253 -4.44 -27.68 6.03
C ILE A 253 -5.68 -27.59 6.93
N GLN A 254 -6.22 -28.73 7.38
CA GLN A 254 -7.43 -28.86 8.20
C GLN A 254 -8.68 -28.25 7.55
N SER A 255 -8.68 -28.18 6.22
CA SER A 255 -9.77 -27.63 5.42
C SER A 255 -9.78 -28.31 4.07
N HIS A 256 -10.97 -28.49 3.50
CA HIS A 256 -11.15 -28.95 2.11
C HIS A 256 -10.87 -27.84 1.09
N ALA A 257 -10.60 -26.60 1.53
CA ALA A 257 -10.31 -25.46 0.65
C ALA A 257 -9.18 -24.58 1.21
N CYS A 258 -8.26 -24.16 0.33
CA CYS A 258 -7.16 -23.27 0.66
C CYS A 258 -6.77 -22.38 -0.53
N ASP A 259 -7.07 -21.09 -0.44
CA ASP A 259 -6.77 -20.11 -1.49
C ASP A 259 -5.24 -19.95 -1.72
N PHE A 260 -4.45 -20.01 -0.64
CA PHE A 260 -2.98 -19.97 -0.73
C PHE A 260 -2.45 -21.16 -1.54
N GLU A 261 -2.95 -22.37 -1.26
CA GLU A 261 -2.58 -23.58 -2.00
C GLU A 261 -2.96 -23.44 -3.47
N GLY A 262 -4.20 -23.05 -3.75
CA GLY A 262 -4.70 -22.88 -5.12
C GLY A 262 -3.87 -21.89 -5.94
N LYS A 263 -3.51 -20.76 -5.34
CA LYS A 263 -2.69 -19.72 -5.98
C LYS A 263 -1.26 -20.20 -6.27
N GLU A 264 -0.56 -20.76 -5.29
CA GLU A 264 0.85 -21.15 -5.44
C GLU A 264 1.02 -22.39 -6.33
N MET A 265 0.07 -23.32 -6.25
CA MET A 265 0.05 -24.56 -7.01
C MET A 265 -0.63 -24.41 -8.37
N GLY A 266 -1.34 -23.33 -8.66
CA GLY A 266 -1.99 -23.12 -9.96
C GLY A 266 -3.12 -24.12 -10.25
N HIS A 267 -3.92 -24.43 -9.22
CA HIS A 267 -5.12 -25.28 -9.31
C HIS A 267 -6.24 -24.69 -8.43
N CYS A 268 -7.43 -25.30 -8.39
CA CYS A 268 -8.57 -24.75 -7.65
C CYS A 268 -8.35 -24.67 -6.13
N GLY A 269 -7.43 -25.46 -5.57
CA GLY A 269 -7.12 -25.46 -4.12
C GLY A 269 -8.29 -25.97 -3.29
N ARG A 270 -9.05 -26.92 -3.83
CA ARG A 270 -10.26 -27.47 -3.21
C ARG A 270 -10.32 -28.99 -3.40
N GLY A 271 -10.80 -29.68 -2.38
CA GLY A 271 -11.26 -31.06 -2.41
C GLY A 271 -12.79 -31.13 -2.25
N GLU A 272 -13.37 -32.25 -2.63
CA GLU A 272 -14.81 -32.55 -2.53
C GLU A 272 -15.15 -33.54 -1.41
N ASP A 273 -14.26 -34.50 -1.15
CA ASP A 273 -14.47 -35.68 -0.31
C ASP A 273 -13.58 -35.71 0.95
N GLY A 274 -12.49 -34.92 1.01
CA GLY A 274 -11.52 -34.95 2.10
C GLY A 274 -10.97 -33.59 2.53
N THR A 275 -10.01 -33.59 3.47
CA THR A 275 -9.22 -32.41 3.81
C THR A 275 -7.96 -32.34 2.94
N LEU A 276 -7.48 -31.12 2.72
CA LEU A 276 -6.25 -30.93 1.98
C LEU A 276 -5.03 -31.15 2.88
N VAL A 277 -4.04 -31.86 2.35
CA VAL A 277 -2.73 -32.03 2.98
C VAL A 277 -1.65 -31.65 1.98
N SER A 278 -0.65 -30.89 2.39
CA SER A 278 0.30 -30.28 1.46
C SER A 278 1.74 -30.61 1.82
N LEU A 279 2.52 -31.08 0.83
CA LEU A 279 3.97 -31.17 0.96
C LEU A 279 4.54 -29.79 0.72
N ARG A 280 5.22 -29.25 1.72
CA ARG A 280 5.77 -27.91 1.70
C ARG A 280 7.26 -27.91 2.01
N SER A 281 7.93 -26.83 1.64
CA SER A 281 9.28 -26.52 2.15
C SER A 281 9.32 -25.10 2.69
N GLY A 282 10.37 -24.79 3.45
CA GLY A 282 10.62 -23.45 3.96
C GLY A 282 10.14 -23.26 5.39
N GLU A 283 10.28 -22.04 5.88
CA GLU A 283 10.04 -21.69 7.27
C GLU A 283 9.17 -20.45 7.40
N LYS A 284 8.49 -20.33 8.54
CA LYS A 284 7.57 -19.21 8.84
C LYS A 284 6.58 -18.97 7.69
N ARG A 285 6.62 -17.79 7.04
CA ARG A 285 5.71 -17.34 5.96
C ARG A 285 6.25 -17.59 4.56
N LYS A 286 7.45 -18.18 4.43
CA LYS A 286 8.08 -18.53 3.15
C LYS A 286 7.81 -20.00 2.78
N MET A 287 6.68 -20.54 3.25
CA MET A 287 6.26 -21.87 2.87
C MET A 287 5.99 -21.90 1.38
N LYS A 288 6.47 -22.94 0.71
CA LYS A 288 6.17 -23.21 -0.69
C LYS A 288 5.55 -24.58 -0.80
N PRO A 289 4.33 -24.73 -1.35
CA PRO A 289 3.74 -26.03 -1.62
C PRO A 289 4.34 -26.66 -2.89
N PHE A 290 4.38 -28.00 -2.89
CA PHE A 290 4.94 -28.82 -3.97
C PHE A 290 3.99 -29.95 -4.40
N ILE A 291 3.23 -30.50 -3.45
CA ILE A 291 2.21 -31.52 -3.68
C ILE A 291 1.01 -31.16 -2.80
N THR A 292 -0.19 -31.29 -3.36
CA THR A 292 -1.46 -31.20 -2.64
C THR A 292 -2.15 -32.55 -2.73
N LEU A 293 -2.52 -33.09 -1.57
CA LEU A 293 -3.30 -34.30 -1.41
C LEU A 293 -4.69 -33.94 -0.93
N GLU A 294 -5.67 -34.75 -1.30
CA GLU A 294 -6.97 -34.78 -0.66
C GLU A 294 -7.15 -36.12 0.06
N PHE A 295 -7.35 -36.06 1.38
CA PHE A 295 -7.34 -37.22 2.25
C PHE A 295 -8.44 -37.14 3.30
N ASP A 296 -9.20 -38.23 3.51
CA ASP A 296 -10.26 -38.29 4.53
C ASP A 296 -9.85 -39.01 5.83
N GLY A 297 -8.59 -39.44 5.93
CA GLY A 297 -8.08 -40.27 7.03
C GLY A 297 -7.86 -41.73 6.65
N THR A 298 -8.44 -42.21 5.55
CA THR A 298 -8.26 -43.59 5.05
C THR A 298 -8.09 -43.67 3.54
N THR A 299 -8.69 -42.74 2.79
CA THR A 299 -8.73 -42.74 1.33
C THR A 299 -8.07 -41.49 0.78
N LEU A 300 -7.14 -41.68 -0.16
CA LEU A 300 -6.57 -40.59 -0.97
C LEU A 300 -7.41 -40.41 -2.25
N TYR A 301 -8.04 -39.25 -2.38
CA TYR A 301 -8.87 -38.91 -3.55
C TYR A 301 -8.07 -38.18 -4.62
N GLN A 302 -7.11 -37.33 -4.20
CA GLN A 302 -6.30 -36.55 -5.12
C GLN A 302 -4.83 -36.52 -4.72
N ILE A 303 -3.95 -36.50 -5.73
CA ILE A 303 -2.50 -36.33 -5.62
C ILE A 303 -2.04 -35.39 -6.75
N LYS A 304 -1.96 -34.09 -6.46
CA LYS A 304 -1.70 -33.06 -7.48
C LYS A 304 -0.40 -32.31 -7.23
N GLY A 305 0.37 -32.14 -8.28
CA GLY A 305 1.49 -31.21 -8.38
C GLY A 305 1.06 -29.86 -8.95
N LYS A 306 2.05 -29.00 -9.20
CA LYS A 306 1.82 -27.63 -9.71
C LYS A 306 1.22 -27.64 -11.12
N GLY A 307 0.10 -26.94 -11.30
CA GLY A 307 -0.64 -26.83 -12.57
C GLY A 307 -1.66 -27.95 -12.77
N ASN A 308 -2.08 -28.60 -11.68
CA ASN A 308 -2.96 -29.77 -11.71
C ASN A 308 -2.37 -30.96 -12.48
N VAL A 309 -1.05 -31.10 -12.50
CA VAL A 309 -0.34 -32.23 -13.14
C VAL A 309 0.11 -33.24 -12.09
N ALA A 310 0.49 -34.45 -12.50
CA ALA A 310 1.09 -35.40 -11.58
C ALA A 310 2.36 -34.83 -10.91
N PRO A 311 2.64 -35.12 -9.61
CA PRO A 311 3.89 -34.72 -8.98
C PRO A 311 5.11 -35.20 -9.76
N LYS A 312 6.18 -34.40 -9.74
CA LYS A 312 7.45 -34.79 -10.34
C LYS A 312 8.02 -36.03 -9.65
N LYS A 313 8.72 -36.89 -10.40
CA LYS A 313 9.25 -38.17 -9.90
C LYS A 313 10.18 -38.05 -8.70
N ASP A 314 10.93 -36.96 -8.59
CA ASP A 314 11.80 -36.67 -7.45
C ASP A 314 11.02 -36.40 -6.15
N LEU A 315 9.71 -36.14 -6.25
CA LEU A 315 8.82 -35.93 -5.11
C LEU A 315 8.01 -37.18 -4.72
N TRP A 316 8.05 -38.25 -5.52
CA TRP A 316 7.31 -39.48 -5.24
C TRP A 316 7.68 -40.14 -3.89
N PRO A 317 8.96 -40.16 -3.46
CA PRO A 317 9.31 -40.74 -2.16
C PRO A 317 8.57 -40.10 -0.96
N TYR A 318 8.20 -38.82 -1.04
CA TYR A 318 7.42 -38.18 0.03
C TYR A 318 5.96 -38.61 0.03
N VAL A 319 5.40 -38.89 -1.16
CA VAL A 319 4.05 -39.43 -1.33
C VAL A 319 3.99 -40.87 -0.82
N ASP A 320 4.99 -41.69 -1.18
CA ASP A 320 5.13 -43.06 -0.68
C ASP A 320 5.17 -43.08 0.86
N TRP A 321 6.00 -42.21 1.46
CA TRP A 321 6.05 -42.04 2.91
C TRP A 321 4.67 -41.71 3.48
N PHE A 322 3.91 -40.79 2.85
CA PHE A 322 2.58 -40.42 3.33
C PHE A 322 1.64 -41.61 3.33
N ILE A 323 1.60 -42.37 2.23
CA ILE A 323 0.75 -43.56 2.08
C ILE A 323 1.06 -44.60 3.16
N GLU A 324 2.35 -44.90 3.38
CA GLU A 324 2.79 -45.90 4.33
C GLU A 324 2.54 -45.51 5.80
N ASN A 325 2.58 -44.21 6.12
CA ASN A 325 2.61 -43.74 7.51
C ASN A 325 1.29 -43.11 7.99
N MET A 326 0.38 -42.74 7.08
CA MET A 326 -0.87 -42.06 7.42
C MET A 326 -2.10 -42.96 7.44
N GLY A 327 -1.92 -44.28 7.34
CA GLY A 327 -3.03 -45.24 7.38
C GLY A 327 -3.89 -45.25 6.12
N VAL A 328 -3.29 -44.99 4.96
CA VAL A 328 -3.99 -45.02 3.67
C VAL A 328 -4.37 -46.47 3.34
N GLU A 329 -5.67 -46.74 3.24
CA GLU A 329 -6.21 -48.04 2.87
C GLU A 329 -6.58 -48.10 1.38
N ARG A 330 -6.94 -46.94 0.79
CA ARG A 330 -7.45 -46.85 -0.58
C ARG A 330 -6.90 -45.61 -1.29
N ILE A 331 -6.64 -45.75 -2.59
CA ILE A 331 -6.27 -44.63 -3.48
C ILE A 331 -7.27 -44.61 -4.63
N LEU A 332 -7.98 -43.49 -4.78
CA LEU A 332 -9.01 -43.26 -5.80
C LEU A 332 -8.62 -42.13 -6.77
N GLU A 333 -7.38 -41.63 -6.73
CA GLU A 333 -6.88 -40.68 -7.74
C GLU A 333 -6.94 -41.33 -9.13
N THR A 334 -7.78 -40.78 -10.00
CA THR A 334 -8.07 -41.29 -11.35
C THR A 334 -7.55 -40.38 -12.47
N GLY A 335 -6.81 -39.32 -12.13
CA GLY A 335 -6.38 -38.30 -13.08
C GLY A 335 -7.48 -37.29 -13.44
N GLN A 336 -8.58 -37.22 -12.69
CA GLN A 336 -9.61 -36.21 -12.91
C GLN A 336 -9.05 -34.80 -12.76
N HIS A 337 -9.48 -33.92 -13.67
CA HIS A 337 -9.01 -32.54 -13.82
C HIS A 337 -7.53 -32.35 -14.15
N SER A 338 -6.78 -33.40 -14.49
CA SER A 338 -5.33 -33.29 -14.70
C SER A 338 -4.97 -32.50 -15.95
N GLY A 339 -3.93 -31.66 -15.85
CA GLY A 339 -3.37 -30.90 -16.98
C GLY A 339 -2.47 -31.72 -17.91
N ASP A 340 -2.37 -33.03 -17.70
CA ASP A 340 -1.39 -33.93 -18.33
C ASP A 340 -1.57 -34.13 -19.85
N HIS A 341 -2.55 -33.47 -20.46
CA HIS A 341 -2.84 -33.53 -21.91
C HIS A 341 -2.15 -32.44 -22.76
N MET A 342 -1.23 -31.66 -22.19
CA MET A 342 -0.41 -30.70 -22.93
C MET A 342 1.09 -30.86 -22.59
N GLN A 343 1.72 -31.91 -23.11
CA GLN A 343 3.18 -31.98 -23.29
C GLN A 343 3.52 -32.41 -24.71
#